data_AF-A0AAQ4CQ32-F1
#
_entry.id   AF-A0AAQ4CQ32-F1
#
_cell.length_a   1.000
_cell.length_b   1.000
_cell.length_c   1.000
_cell.angle_alpha   90.00
_cell.angle_beta   90.00
_cell.angle_gamma   90.00
#
_symmetry.space_group_name_H-M   'P 1'
#
loop_
_entity.id
_entity.type
_entity.pdbx_description
1 polymer ?
#
loop_
_entity_poly.entity_id
_entity_poly.type
_entity_poly.pdbx_seq_one_letter_code
_entity_poly.pdbx_strand_id
1 'polypeptide(L)'
;MLDDIVRRELSQDEMTEINIEELVKYNLILKKSEIMMDSEIKKEELRILSDLAESLFELRLSKFLEGKEAKGFDEYIFDIIKMIKQYYIELFTGKYFINYNKIYCKALKSTIINNYKVDEGDIVLLPMREALPLIIARYLTPYKIDIEEQ
;
A
#
# COMPACT_ATOMS: atom_id res chain seq x y z
N MET A 1 3.47 23.80 -1.91
CA MET A 1 3.60 23.05 -3.17
C MET A 1 4.18 21.66 -2.84
N LEU A 2 4.24 20.71 -3.79
CA LEU A 2 4.71 19.33 -3.48
C LEU A 2 6.16 19.32 -2.97
N ASP A 3 7.00 20.22 -3.46
CA ASP A 3 8.36 20.42 -2.99
C ASP A 3 8.42 20.86 -1.51
N ASP A 4 7.48 21.69 -1.04
CA ASP A 4 7.39 22.04 0.38
C ASP A 4 7.10 20.81 1.25
N ILE A 5 6.22 19.92 0.76
CA ILE A 5 5.89 18.67 1.47
C ILE A 5 7.14 17.79 1.56
N VAL A 6 7.87 17.61 0.44
CA VAL A 6 9.14 16.86 0.41
C VAL A 6 10.17 17.47 1.35
N ARG A 7 10.34 18.79 1.36
CA ARG A 7 11.30 19.48 2.26
C ARG A 7 10.94 19.28 3.73
N ARG A 8 9.66 19.40 4.08
CA ARG A 8 9.18 19.13 5.45
C ARG A 8 9.49 17.69 5.85
N GLU A 9 9.17 16.74 4.97
CA GLU A 9 9.43 15.31 5.20
C GLU A 9 10.93 15.04 5.41
N LEU A 10 11.80 15.61 4.58
CA LEU A 10 13.26 15.51 4.74
C LEU A 10 13.79 16.09 6.06
N SER A 11 13.17 17.16 6.54
CA SER A 11 13.67 17.90 7.72
C SER A 11 13.30 17.27 9.06
N GLN A 12 12.34 16.34 9.07
CA GLN A 12 11.86 15.68 10.28
C GLN A 12 12.31 14.22 10.29
N ASP A 13 12.65 13.72 11.47
CA ASP A 13 12.96 12.29 11.66
C ASP A 13 11.67 11.44 11.62
N GLU A 14 10.62 11.93 12.26
CA GLU A 14 9.29 11.33 12.22
C GLU A 14 8.60 11.56 10.87
N MET A 15 7.63 10.71 10.53
CA MET A 15 6.78 10.92 9.36
C MET A 15 5.89 12.14 9.58
N THR A 16 5.89 13.05 8.60
CA THR A 16 5.06 14.26 8.70
C THR A 16 3.59 13.94 8.46
N GLU A 17 2.70 14.68 9.12
CA GLU A 17 1.27 14.61 8.82
C GLU A 17 0.99 15.38 7.53
N ILE A 18 0.55 14.66 6.49
CA ILE A 18 0.10 15.26 5.23
C ILE A 18 -1.42 15.26 5.21
N ASN A 19 -2.02 16.44 5.10
CA ASN A 19 -3.46 16.58 5.03
C ASN A 19 -3.94 16.49 3.56
N ILE A 20 -5.03 15.74 3.32
CA ILE A 20 -5.68 15.62 2.01
C ILE A 20 -6.06 16.98 1.41
N GLU A 21 -6.43 17.97 2.22
CA GLU A 21 -6.77 19.31 1.73
C GLU A 21 -5.58 20.04 1.09
N GLU A 22 -4.35 19.79 1.55
CA GLU A 22 -3.14 20.35 0.93
C GLU A 22 -2.95 19.78 -0.49
N LEU A 23 -3.20 18.48 -0.64
CA LEU A 23 -3.16 17.79 -1.94
C LEU A 23 -4.25 18.26 -2.89
N VAL A 24 -5.47 18.45 -2.39
CA VAL A 24 -6.59 18.98 -3.19
C VAL A 24 -6.28 20.40 -3.68
N LYS A 25 -5.77 21.27 -2.80
CA LYS A 25 -5.37 22.64 -3.17
C LYS A 25 -4.29 22.63 -4.25
N TYR A 26 -3.27 21.77 -4.09
CA TYR A 26 -2.21 21.61 -5.07
C TYR A 26 -2.74 21.12 -6.43
N ASN A 27 -3.58 20.09 -6.45
CA ASN A 27 -4.20 19.58 -7.68
C ASN A 27 -5.07 20.63 -8.39
N LEU A 28 -5.75 21.50 -7.63
CA LEU A 28 -6.54 22.61 -8.20
C LEU A 28 -5.66 23.68 -8.84
N ILE A 29 -4.49 23.98 -8.27
CA ILE A 29 -3.53 24.93 -8.85
C ILE A 29 -3.00 24.38 -10.18
N LEU A 30 -2.60 23.11 -10.21
CA LEU A 30 -2.16 22.44 -11.44
C LEU A 30 -3.24 22.46 -12.52
N LYS A 31 -4.47 22.07 -12.19
CA LYS A 31 -5.58 22.09 -13.16
C LYS A 31 -5.88 23.48 -13.72
N LYS A 32 -5.67 24.53 -12.93
CA LYS A 32 -5.84 25.91 -13.39
C LYS A 32 -4.72 26.37 -14.32
N SER A 33 -3.48 25.90 -14.12
CA SER A 33 -2.37 26.19 -15.03
C SER A 33 -2.51 25.48 -16.38
N GLU A 34 -3.26 24.38 -16.45
CA GLU A 34 -3.53 23.63 -17.70
C GLU A 34 -4.23 24.47 -18.80
N ILE A 35 -4.92 25.56 -18.43
CA ILE A 35 -5.72 26.35 -19.37
C ILE A 35 -4.84 27.28 -20.24
N MET A 36 -3.57 27.51 -19.87
CA MET A 36 -2.74 28.57 -20.50
C MET A 36 -1.31 28.16 -20.91
N MET A 37 -0.92 26.88 -20.78
CA MET A 37 0.48 26.45 -21.00
C MET A 37 0.71 25.64 -22.28
N ASP A 38 1.90 25.81 -22.86
CA ASP A 38 2.41 24.97 -23.95
C ASP A 38 2.49 23.49 -23.52
N SER A 39 2.18 22.58 -24.44
CA SER A 39 2.18 21.13 -24.22
C SER A 39 3.53 20.56 -23.78
N GLU A 40 4.65 21.09 -24.27
CA GLU A 40 5.98 20.58 -23.89
C GLU A 40 6.35 21.00 -22.47
N ILE A 41 6.09 22.26 -22.12
CA ILE A 41 6.34 22.77 -20.77
C ILE A 41 5.49 22.00 -19.74
N LYS A 42 4.22 21.74 -20.09
CA LYS A 42 3.32 20.95 -19.24
C LYS A 42 3.83 19.52 -19.02
N LYS A 43 4.33 18.88 -20.07
CA LYS A 43 4.89 17.52 -19.97
C LYS A 43 6.08 17.48 -19.02
N GLU A 44 6.95 18.48 -19.12
CA GLU A 44 8.12 18.58 -18.25
C GLU A 44 7.76 18.91 -16.81
N GLU A 45 6.77 19.78 -16.58
CA GLU A 45 6.25 20.07 -15.24
C GLU A 45 5.67 18.80 -14.60
N LEU A 46 4.83 18.04 -15.31
CA LEU A 46 4.29 16.77 -14.81
C LEU A 46 5.38 15.74 -14.50
N ARG A 47 6.46 15.73 -15.30
CA ARG A 47 7.62 14.86 -15.05
C ARG A 47 8.29 15.21 -13.73
N ILE A 48 8.60 16.49 -13.50
CA ILE A 48 9.21 16.97 -12.24
C ILE A 48 8.32 16.63 -11.04
N LEU A 49 7.00 16.80 -11.18
CA LEU A 49 6.06 16.49 -10.11
C LEU A 49 5.98 14.99 -9.81
N SER A 50 6.07 14.14 -10.84
CA SER A 50 6.19 12.70 -10.69
C SER A 50 7.46 12.32 -9.93
N ASP A 51 8.61 12.88 -10.31
CA ASP A 51 9.91 12.63 -9.65
C ASP A 51 9.86 13.05 -8.16
N LEU A 52 9.20 14.17 -7.85
CA LEU A 52 9.00 14.63 -6.47
C LEU A 52 8.05 13.72 -5.67
N ALA A 53 6.98 13.22 -6.30
CA ALA A 53 6.04 12.31 -5.65
C ALA A 53 6.71 10.96 -5.34
N GLU A 54 7.53 10.45 -6.27
CA GLU A 54 8.33 9.24 -6.06
C GLU A 54 9.32 9.44 -4.91
N SER A 55 10.08 10.55 -4.92
CA SER A 55 11.01 10.89 -3.83
C SER A 55 10.30 10.97 -2.47
N LEU A 56 9.11 11.57 -2.42
CA LEU A 56 8.30 11.64 -1.19
C LEU A 56 7.92 10.25 -0.69
N PHE A 57 7.48 9.38 -1.59
CA PHE A 57 7.11 8.00 -1.24
C PHE A 57 8.31 7.23 -0.70
N GLU A 58 9.46 7.30 -1.36
CA GLU A 58 10.69 6.61 -0.94
C GLU A 58 11.15 7.05 0.46
N LEU A 59 11.15 8.36 0.72
CA LEU A 59 11.49 8.91 2.03
C LEU A 59 10.57 8.40 3.13
N ARG A 60 9.25 8.48 2.89
CA ARG A 60 8.24 8.02 3.84
C ARG A 60 8.34 6.51 4.05
N LEU A 61 8.60 5.73 3.00
CA LEU A 61 8.83 4.30 3.10
C LEU A 61 10.07 3.97 3.94
N SER A 62 11.18 4.69 3.76
CA SER A 62 12.39 4.49 4.57
C SER A 62 12.10 4.65 6.06
N LYS A 63 11.45 5.76 6.44
CA LYS A 63 11.05 6.03 7.82
C LYS A 63 10.11 4.95 8.36
N PHE A 64 9.13 4.53 7.57
CA PHE A 64 8.22 3.46 7.96
C PHE A 64 8.96 2.15 8.22
N LEU A 65 9.95 1.81 7.39
CA LEU A 65 10.78 0.62 7.56
C LEU A 65 11.69 0.69 8.80
N GLU A 66 12.12 1.90 9.20
CA GLU A 66 12.83 2.19 10.45
C GLU A 66 11.92 2.13 11.69
N GLY A 67 10.61 1.91 11.50
CA GLY A 67 9.64 1.74 12.59
C GLY A 67 8.91 3.02 13.00
N LYS A 68 9.04 4.10 12.21
CA LYS A 68 8.25 5.32 12.42
C LYS A 68 6.78 5.09 12.09
N GLU A 69 5.89 5.74 12.84
CA GLU A 69 4.45 5.62 12.63
C GLU A 69 4.00 6.41 11.39
N ALA A 70 3.22 5.78 10.52
CA ALA A 70 2.61 6.46 9.39
C ALA A 70 1.54 7.46 9.87
N LYS A 71 1.51 8.64 9.25
CA LYS A 71 0.62 9.75 9.64
C LYS A 71 0.10 10.49 8.42
N GLY A 72 -1.16 10.90 8.49
CA GLY A 72 -1.82 11.71 7.45
C GLY A 72 -2.72 10.89 6.55
N PHE A 73 -3.16 11.50 5.44
CA PHE A 73 -4.17 10.91 4.56
C PHE A 73 -3.74 9.58 3.92
N ASP A 74 -2.44 9.34 3.80
CA ASP A 74 -1.82 8.19 3.13
C ASP A 74 -1.48 7.03 4.08
N GLU A 75 -1.84 7.12 5.37
CA GLU A 75 -1.59 6.08 6.38
C GLU A 75 -2.05 4.68 5.90
N TYR A 76 -3.20 4.61 5.24
CA TYR A 76 -3.75 3.36 4.70
C TYR A 76 -2.83 2.66 3.68
N ILE A 77 -1.97 3.40 2.99
CA ILE A 77 -0.98 2.83 2.06
C ILE A 77 0.07 2.05 2.86
N PHE A 78 0.52 2.60 3.98
CA PHE A 78 1.51 1.96 4.84
C PHE A 78 0.94 0.77 5.62
N ASP A 79 -0.36 0.79 5.94
CA ASP A 79 -1.06 -0.39 6.44
C ASP A 79 -1.00 -1.57 5.45
N ILE A 80 -1.19 -1.29 4.15
CA ILE A 80 -1.06 -2.30 3.09
C ILE A 80 0.39 -2.81 3.02
N ILE A 81 1.38 -1.90 3.08
CA ILE A 81 2.80 -2.28 3.10
C ILE A 81 3.12 -3.16 4.32
N LYS A 82 2.55 -2.85 5.50
CA LYS A 82 2.65 -3.68 6.70
C LYS A 82 2.09 -5.09 6.47
N MET A 83 0.92 -5.20 5.83
CA MET A 83 0.33 -6.50 5.48
C MET A 83 1.21 -7.29 4.52
N ILE A 84 1.79 -6.62 3.51
CA ILE A 84 2.73 -7.26 2.57
C ILE A 84 3.99 -7.73 3.29
N LYS A 85 4.57 -6.89 4.16
CA LYS A 85 5.74 -7.24 4.98
C LYS A 85 5.45 -8.45 5.86
N GLN A 86 4.30 -8.46 6.54
CA GLN A 86 3.90 -9.58 7.39
C GLN A 86 3.71 -10.86 6.57
N TYR A 87 3.02 -10.77 5.43
CA TYR A 87 2.84 -11.89 4.51
C TYR A 87 4.18 -12.47 4.06
N TYR A 88 5.12 -11.62 3.66
CA TYR A 88 6.47 -12.05 3.27
C TYR A 88 7.18 -12.77 4.43
N ILE A 89 7.17 -12.21 5.63
CA ILE A 89 7.81 -12.82 6.81
C ILE A 89 7.18 -14.18 7.14
N GLU A 90 5.85 -14.26 7.22
CA GLU A 90 5.13 -15.50 7.56
C GLU A 90 5.30 -16.59 6.49
N LEU A 91 5.39 -16.19 5.21
CA LEU A 91 5.70 -17.07 4.10
C LEU A 91 7.11 -17.69 4.24
N PHE A 92 8.14 -16.86 4.42
CA PHE A 92 9.54 -17.32 4.47
C PHE A 92 9.90 -18.01 5.80
N THR A 93 9.16 -17.75 6.86
CA THR A 93 9.30 -18.47 8.15
C THR A 93 8.52 -19.78 8.19
N GLY A 94 7.82 -20.14 7.12
CA GLY A 94 7.05 -21.39 7.03
C GLY A 94 5.82 -21.43 7.94
N LYS A 95 5.33 -20.26 8.38
CA LYS A 95 4.14 -20.18 9.24
C LYS A 95 2.85 -20.49 8.50
N TYR A 96 2.81 -20.25 7.18
CA TYR A 96 1.63 -20.53 6.38
C TYR A 96 1.54 -22.00 5.97
N PHE A 97 0.32 -22.52 5.97
CA PHE A 97 0.02 -23.81 5.36
C PHE A 97 0.05 -23.67 3.84
N ILE A 98 1.04 -24.29 3.21
CA ILE A 98 1.30 -24.20 1.77
C ILE A 98 1.40 -25.62 1.20
N ASN A 99 0.75 -25.83 0.05
CA ASN A 99 0.87 -27.05 -0.74
C ASN A 99 1.32 -26.68 -2.17
N TYR A 100 2.55 -27.06 -2.53
CA TYR A 100 3.24 -26.58 -3.73
C TYR A 100 3.26 -25.04 -3.81
N ASN A 101 2.55 -24.45 -4.78
CA ASN A 101 2.45 -23.01 -4.98
C ASN A 101 1.14 -22.42 -4.45
N LYS A 102 0.34 -23.20 -3.72
CA LYS A 102 -0.98 -22.80 -3.21
C LYS A 102 -0.97 -22.61 -1.70
N ILE A 103 -1.69 -21.61 -1.25
CA ILE A 103 -1.84 -21.26 0.16
C ILE A 103 -3.27 -21.56 0.63
N TYR A 104 -3.40 -22.11 1.84
CA TYR A 104 -4.69 -22.34 2.46
C TYR A 104 -5.19 -21.04 3.09
N CYS A 105 -6.39 -20.61 2.71
CA CYS A 105 -7.02 -19.42 3.25
C CYS A 105 -8.44 -19.70 3.72
N LYS A 106 -8.89 -18.93 4.71
CA LYS A 106 -10.29 -18.82 5.11
C LYS A 106 -10.92 -17.57 4.49
N ALA A 107 -12.13 -17.69 3.95
CA ALA A 107 -12.91 -16.57 3.46
C ALA A 107 -13.44 -15.74 4.63
N LEU A 108 -13.17 -14.43 4.60
CA LEU A 108 -13.67 -13.45 5.57
C LEU A 108 -14.98 -12.80 5.10
N LYS A 109 -15.29 -12.88 3.81
CA LYS A 109 -16.48 -12.30 3.18
C LYS A 109 -16.92 -13.19 2.02
N SER A 110 -18.23 -13.33 1.81
CA SER A 110 -18.75 -14.00 0.61
C SER A 110 -18.28 -13.28 -0.65
N THR A 111 -17.76 -14.04 -1.61
CA THR A 111 -17.21 -13.50 -2.88
C THR A 111 -17.26 -14.57 -3.99
N ILE A 112 -16.86 -14.18 -5.20
CA ILE A 112 -16.70 -15.11 -6.33
C ILE A 112 -15.21 -15.22 -6.64
N ILE A 113 -14.68 -16.44 -6.59
CA ILE A 113 -13.28 -16.74 -6.93
C ILE A 113 -13.28 -17.76 -8.05
N ASN A 114 -12.68 -17.43 -9.20
CA ASN A 114 -12.61 -18.32 -10.36
C ASN A 114 -13.98 -18.90 -10.79
N ASN A 115 -15.02 -18.06 -10.79
CA ASN A 115 -16.43 -18.40 -11.06
C ASN A 115 -17.11 -19.31 -10.02
N TYR A 116 -16.48 -19.58 -8.89
CA TYR A 116 -17.10 -20.28 -7.77
C TYR A 116 -17.54 -19.29 -6.71
N LYS A 117 -18.78 -19.45 -6.24
CA LYS A 117 -19.24 -18.74 -5.05
C LYS A 117 -18.52 -19.34 -3.84
N VAL A 118 -17.88 -18.48 -3.07
CA VAL A 118 -17.22 -18.81 -1.80
C VAL A 118 -17.94 -18.02 -0.74
N ASP A 119 -18.47 -18.69 0.28
CA ASP A 119 -19.16 -18.05 1.37
C ASP A 119 -18.22 -17.73 2.54
N GLU A 120 -18.60 -16.78 3.38
CA GLU A 120 -17.83 -16.45 4.58
C GLU A 120 -17.62 -17.71 5.45
N GLY A 121 -16.38 -17.94 5.86
CA GLY A 121 -15.98 -19.11 6.63
C GLY A 121 -15.45 -20.28 5.80
N ASP A 122 -15.70 -20.31 4.49
CA ASP A 122 -15.20 -21.36 3.60
C ASP A 122 -13.67 -21.40 3.56
N ILE A 123 -13.13 -22.59 3.33
CA ILE A 123 -11.69 -22.81 3.13
C ILE A 123 -11.40 -22.92 1.64
N VAL A 124 -10.47 -22.11 1.17
CA VAL A 124 -10.02 -22.10 -0.21
C VAL A 124 -8.53 -22.39 -0.31
N LEU A 125 -8.14 -23.11 -1.36
CA LEU A 125 -6.75 -23.38 -1.69
C LEU A 125 -6.43 -22.73 -3.04
N LEU A 126 -5.69 -21.62 -3.00
CA LEU A 126 -5.44 -20.79 -4.18
C LEU A 126 -3.95 -20.63 -4.44
N PRO A 127 -3.52 -20.49 -5.70
CA PRO A 127 -2.16 -20.07 -6.01
C PRO A 127 -1.80 -18.78 -5.25
N MET A 128 -0.61 -18.72 -4.66
CA MET A 128 -0.18 -17.56 -3.84
C MET A 128 -0.35 -16.22 -4.57
N ARG A 129 -0.11 -16.19 -5.88
CA ARG A 129 -0.27 -15.01 -6.74
C ARG A 129 -1.72 -14.52 -6.79
N GLU A 130 -2.70 -15.43 -6.78
CA GLU A 130 -4.12 -15.11 -6.78
C GLU A 130 -4.62 -14.78 -5.36
N ALA A 131 -4.07 -15.44 -4.34
CA ALA A 131 -4.46 -15.23 -2.96
C ALA A 131 -4.03 -13.86 -2.41
N LEU A 132 -2.82 -13.40 -2.73
CA LEU A 132 -2.26 -12.19 -2.12
C LEU A 132 -3.12 -10.93 -2.30
N PRO A 133 -3.64 -10.58 -3.50
CA PRO A 133 -4.53 -9.44 -3.65
C PRO A 133 -5.81 -9.56 -2.83
N LEU A 134 -6.37 -10.77 -2.71
CA LEU A 134 -7.57 -11.05 -1.92
C LEU A 134 -7.29 -10.96 -0.41
N ILE A 135 -6.08 -11.31 0.02
CA ILE A 135 -5.62 -11.14 1.40
C ILE A 135 -5.46 -9.65 1.74
N ILE A 136 -4.78 -8.88 0.86
CA ILE A 136 -4.62 -7.43 1.01
C ILE A 136 -5.98 -6.74 1.08
N ALA A 137 -6.92 -7.14 0.22
CA ALA A 137 -8.29 -6.63 0.21
C ALA A 137 -9.19 -7.17 1.34
N ARG A 138 -8.64 -7.98 2.26
CA ARG A 138 -9.33 -8.59 3.41
C ARG A 138 -10.56 -9.45 3.03
N TYR A 139 -10.53 -10.08 1.86
CA TYR A 139 -11.48 -11.14 1.49
C TYR A 139 -11.04 -12.50 2.02
N LEU A 140 -9.74 -12.71 2.15
CA LEU A 140 -9.14 -13.96 2.62
C LEU A 140 -8.19 -13.70 3.80
N THR A 141 -8.06 -14.68 4.67
CA THR A 141 -6.99 -14.74 5.67
C THR A 141 -6.24 -16.08 5.55
N PRO A 142 -4.90 -16.10 5.45
CA PRO A 142 -4.15 -17.34 5.42
C PRO A 142 -4.29 -18.12 6.73
N TYR A 143 -4.34 -19.44 6.64
CA TYR A 143 -4.09 -20.27 7.81
C TYR A 143 -2.62 -20.17 8.20
N LYS A 144 -2.38 -19.97 9.50
CA LYS A 144 -1.04 -19.88 10.08
C LYS A 144 -0.90 -20.82 11.26
N ILE A 145 0.31 -21.29 11.49
CA ILE A 145 0.69 -22.00 12.71
C ILE A 145 0.86 -20.94 13.80
N ASP A 146 0.03 -21.00 14.84
CA ASP A 146 0.25 -20.23 16.06
C ASP A 146 1.36 -20.94 16.85
N ILE A 147 2.56 -20.34 16.86
CA ILE A 147 3.61 -20.76 17.77
C ILE A 147 3.30 -20.03 19.07
N GLU A 148 2.73 -20.74 20.06
CA GLU A 148 2.72 -20.25 21.43
C GLU A 148 4.19 -20.11 21.88
N GLU A 149 4.60 -18.90 22.24
CA GLU A 149 5.90 -18.67 22.87
C GLU A 149 5.91 -19.42 24.20
N GLN A 150 6.70 -20.50 24.29
CA GLN A 150 6.97 -21.24 25.53
C GLN A 150 8.00 -20.52 26.39
#